data_AF-A0A6B2G9D2-F1
#
_entry.id   AF-A0A6B2G9D2-F1
#
_cell.length_a   1.000
_cell.length_b   1.000
_cell.length_c   1.000
_cell.angle_alpha   90.00
_cell.angle_beta   90.00
_cell.angle_gamma   90.00
#
_symmetry.space_group_name_H-M   'P 1'
#
loop_
_entity.id
_entity.type
_entity.pdbx_description
1 polymer ?
#
loop_
_entity_poly.entity_id
_entity_poly.type
_entity_poly.pdbx_seq_one_letter_code
_entity_poly.pdbx_strand_id
1 'polypeptide(L)'
;KDLNGDDNAKLISPCKCKGSLAHVHEDCLQKWMKIKYGEKCELCGHTIKHLKRAKPLRNWVSPKLKLWDILWSLTSIVGIITSIITIWYSQNEVMSKTAEYILITLGLSTLLASLFLMISAIYINKARIKGYIRENQIWRICESTIDEKV
;
A
#
# COMPACT_ATOMS: atom_id res chain seq x y z
N LYS A 1 -7.76 0.53 -34.55
CA LYS A 1 -6.95 -0.71 -34.64
C LYS A 1 -6.81 -1.17 -33.19
N ASP A 2 -7.53 -2.19 -32.72
CA ASP A 2 -7.71 -3.50 -33.36
C ASP A 2 -9.10 -4.12 -33.10
N LEU A 3 -9.76 -4.54 -34.18
CA LEU A 3 -10.92 -5.43 -34.21
C LEU A 3 -10.44 -6.81 -34.69
N ASN A 4 -9.47 -7.40 -33.99
CA ASN A 4 -9.11 -8.79 -34.20
C ASN A 4 -9.45 -9.55 -32.92
N GLY A 5 -10.29 -10.57 -33.06
CA GLY A 5 -10.48 -11.59 -32.05
C GLY A 5 -9.13 -12.20 -31.72
N ASP A 6 -8.59 -11.81 -30.57
CA ASP A 6 -7.59 -12.64 -29.92
C ASP A 6 -8.37 -13.79 -29.29
N ASP A 7 -8.45 -14.91 -30.02
CA ASP A 7 -9.07 -16.15 -29.56
C ASP A 7 -8.37 -16.72 -28.29
N ASN A 8 -7.30 -16.08 -27.80
CA ASN A 8 -6.65 -16.36 -26.52
C ASN A 8 -7.03 -15.40 -25.37
N ALA A 9 -7.84 -14.36 -25.61
CA ALA A 9 -8.29 -13.49 -24.54
C ALA A 9 -9.35 -14.22 -23.68
N LYS A 10 -9.13 -14.31 -22.37
CA LYS A 10 -10.02 -15.05 -21.46
C LYS A 10 -11.43 -14.46 -21.49
N LEU A 11 -12.40 -15.21 -22.05
CA LEU A 11 -13.82 -14.95 -21.87
C LEU A 11 -14.22 -15.28 -20.43
N ILE A 12 -15.05 -14.43 -19.85
CA ILE A 12 -15.60 -14.59 -18.50
C ILE A 12 -17.11 -14.38 -18.53
N SER A 13 -17.81 -15.00 -17.58
CA SER A 13 -19.22 -14.70 -17.30
C SER A 13 -19.38 -13.83 -16.05
N PRO A 14 -19.35 -12.49 -16.15
CA PRO A 14 -19.34 -11.58 -15.00
C PRO A 14 -20.73 -11.31 -14.38
N CYS A 15 -21.81 -11.70 -15.05
CA CYS A 15 -23.18 -11.36 -14.68
C CYS A 15 -24.17 -12.48 -15.04
N LYS A 16 -25.41 -12.36 -14.55
CA LYS A 16 -26.49 -13.34 -14.76
C LYS A 16 -27.28 -13.13 -16.06
N CYS A 17 -26.71 -12.45 -17.04
CA CYS A 17 -27.32 -12.33 -18.37
C CYS A 17 -27.40 -13.71 -19.04
N LYS A 18 -28.31 -13.87 -20.00
CA LYS A 18 -28.49 -15.14 -20.73
C LYS A 18 -27.96 -15.03 -22.15
N GLY A 19 -27.53 -16.16 -22.71
CA GLY A 19 -27.05 -16.25 -24.09
C GLY A 19 -25.65 -15.65 -24.29
N SER A 20 -25.39 -15.14 -25.49
CA SER A 20 -24.09 -14.53 -25.87
C SER A 20 -23.71 -13.34 -24.98
N LEU A 21 -24.70 -12.60 -24.46
CA LEU A 21 -24.49 -11.45 -23.56
C LEU A 21 -23.94 -11.83 -22.18
N ALA A 22 -23.95 -13.12 -21.83
CA ALA A 22 -23.31 -13.61 -20.61
C ALA A 22 -21.78 -13.61 -20.72
N HIS A 23 -21.22 -13.73 -21.93
CA HIS A 23 -19.79 -13.97 -22.14
C HIS A 23 -19.11 -12.73 -22.74
N VAL A 24 -18.12 -12.19 -22.03
CA VAL A 24 -17.37 -11.00 -22.47
C VAL A 24 -15.88 -11.20 -22.18
N HIS A 25 -14.99 -10.65 -23.01
CA HIS A 25 -13.56 -10.62 -22.70
C HIS A 25 -13.30 -9.79 -21.43
N GLU A 26 -12.45 -10.30 -20.53
CA GLU A 26 -12.11 -9.61 -19.28
C GLU A 26 -11.64 -8.16 -19.55
N ASP A 27 -10.79 -7.94 -20.55
CA ASP A 27 -10.27 -6.61 -20.90
C ASP A 27 -11.33 -5.66 -21.47
N CYS A 28 -12.25 -6.18 -22.29
CA CYS A 28 -13.33 -5.38 -22.86
C CYS A 28 -14.28 -4.91 -21.77
N LEU A 29 -14.62 -5.80 -20.83
CA LEU A 29 -15.47 -5.46 -19.70
C LEU A 29 -14.79 -4.47 -18.74
N GLN A 30 -13.49 -4.65 -18.46
CA GLN A 30 -12.73 -3.68 -17.67
C GLN A 30 -12.73 -2.28 -18.31
N LYS A 31 -12.58 -2.18 -19.63
CA LYS A 31 -12.67 -0.89 -20.37
C LYS A 31 -14.08 -0.32 -20.29
N TRP A 32 -15.11 -1.15 -20.51
CA TRP A 32 -16.51 -0.73 -20.42
C TRP A 32 -16.86 -0.15 -19.05
N MET A 33 -16.49 -0.85 -17.97
CA MET A 33 -16.75 -0.40 -16.60
C MET A 33 -16.01 0.89 -16.23
N LYS A 34 -14.82 1.13 -16.79
CA LYS A 34 -14.10 2.40 -16.63
C LYS A 34 -14.83 3.58 -17.27
N ILE A 35 -15.54 3.36 -18.38
CA ILE A 35 -16.30 4.41 -19.07
C ILE A 35 -17.65 4.64 -18.37
N LYS A 36 -18.34 3.57 -17.97
CA LYS A 36 -19.68 3.63 -17.36
C LYS A 36 -19.68 3.89 -15.85
N TYR A 37 -18.52 3.89 -15.18
CA TYR A 37 -18.36 4.10 -13.74
C TYR A 37 -19.35 3.29 -12.88
N GLY A 38 -19.58 2.02 -13.24
CA GLY A 38 -20.59 1.18 -12.57
C GLY A 38 -20.08 -0.22 -12.27
N GLU A 39 -20.31 -0.69 -11.04
CA GLU A 39 -20.03 -2.07 -10.59
C GLU A 39 -21.22 -3.02 -10.86
N LYS A 40 -22.27 -2.53 -11.53
CA LYS A 40 -23.48 -3.29 -11.84
C LYS A 40 -23.61 -3.46 -13.35
N CYS A 41 -24.05 -4.64 -13.76
CA CYS A 41 -24.47 -4.88 -15.13
C CYS A 41 -25.68 -3.99 -15.44
N GLU A 42 -25.65 -3.24 -16.54
CA GLU A 42 -26.74 -2.35 -16.94
C GLU A 42 -27.98 -3.09 -17.46
N LEU A 43 -27.83 -4.34 -17.88
CA LEU A 43 -28.92 -5.15 -18.42
C LEU A 43 -29.67 -5.92 -17.33
N CYS A 44 -28.93 -6.60 -16.44
CA CYS A 44 -29.54 -7.46 -15.40
C CYS A 44 -29.45 -6.89 -13.98
N GLY A 45 -28.77 -5.75 -13.78
CA GLY A 45 -28.58 -5.13 -12.46
C GLY A 45 -27.65 -5.90 -11.52
N HIS A 46 -27.09 -7.05 -11.93
CA HIS A 46 -26.22 -7.86 -11.10
C HIS A 46 -24.92 -7.13 -10.77
N THR A 47 -24.50 -7.15 -9.50
CA THR A 47 -23.22 -6.59 -9.08
C THR A 47 -22.08 -7.49 -9.54
N ILE A 48 -21.25 -6.97 -10.42
CA ILE A 48 -20.05 -7.62 -10.92
C ILE A 48 -19.02 -7.60 -9.79
N LYS A 49 -18.52 -8.77 -9.39
CA LYS A 49 -17.53 -8.88 -8.32
C LYS A 49 -16.12 -8.70 -8.89
N HIS A 50 -15.28 -7.96 -8.18
CA HIS A 50 -13.86 -7.78 -8.53
C HIS A 50 -12.96 -8.22 -7.38
N LEU A 51 -11.81 -8.80 -7.74
CA LEU A 51 -10.76 -9.16 -6.78
C LEU A 51 -9.51 -8.34 -7.08
N LYS A 52 -8.88 -7.82 -6.02
CA LYS A 52 -7.52 -7.29 -6.09
C LYS A 52 -6.54 -8.43 -5.95
N ARG A 53 -5.74 -8.68 -6.98
CA ARG A 53 -4.66 -9.67 -6.94
C ARG A 53 -3.32 -8.95 -7.09
N ALA A 54 -2.32 -9.39 -6.35
CA ALA A 54 -0.95 -8.93 -6.59
C ALA A 54 -0.49 -9.36 -7.99
N LYS A 55 0.24 -8.48 -8.68
CA LYS A 55 0.95 -8.85 -9.91
C LYS A 55 1.94 -10.00 -9.60
N PRO A 56 2.32 -10.83 -10.57
CA PRO A 56 3.47 -11.73 -10.38
C PRO A 56 4.72 -10.89 -10.13
N LEU A 57 5.62 -11.33 -9.22
CA LEU A 57 6.79 -10.57 -8.75
C LEU A 57 7.66 -10.02 -9.88
N ARG A 58 7.77 -10.74 -11.01
CA ARG A 58 8.50 -10.32 -12.21
C ARG A 58 8.01 -9.00 -12.81
N ASN A 59 6.72 -8.68 -12.64
CA ASN A 59 6.08 -7.47 -13.15
C ASN A 59 5.88 -6.41 -12.05
N TRP A 60 6.50 -6.58 -10.89
CA TRP A 60 6.44 -5.55 -9.84
C TRP A 60 7.34 -4.39 -10.23
N VAL A 61 6.77 -3.19 -10.16
CA VAL A 61 7.56 -1.96 -10.18
C VAL A 61 8.29 -1.89 -8.83
N SER A 62 9.49 -1.31 -8.77
CA SER A 62 10.25 -1.14 -7.52
C SER A 62 9.72 0.05 -6.70
N PRO A 63 9.80 0.00 -5.35
CA PRO A 63 9.33 1.10 -4.52
C PRO A 63 10.20 2.33 -4.73
N LYS A 64 9.57 3.49 -4.94
CA LYS A 64 10.25 4.78 -5.09
C LYS A 64 10.58 5.37 -3.72
N LEU A 65 11.55 4.78 -3.03
CA LEU A 65 12.12 5.33 -1.79
C LEU A 65 13.09 6.45 -2.15
N LYS A 66 12.97 7.62 -1.51
CA LYS A 66 13.94 8.70 -1.69
C LYS A 66 15.08 8.51 -0.70
N LEU A 67 16.31 8.83 -1.12
CA LEU A 67 17.49 8.88 -0.25
C LEU A 67 17.22 9.68 1.04
N TRP A 68 16.48 10.79 0.91
CA TRP A 68 16.06 11.63 2.03
C TRP A 68 15.24 10.89 3.09
N ASP A 69 14.37 9.94 2.71
CA ASP A 69 13.56 9.19 3.68
C ASP A 69 14.41 8.22 4.50
N ILE A 70 15.40 7.61 3.85
CA ILE A 70 16.37 6.70 4.48
C ILE A 70 17.26 7.51 5.42
N LEU A 71 17.79 8.64 4.94
CA LEU A 71 18.65 9.52 5.71
C LEU A 71 17.98 10.00 7.00
N TRP A 72 16.74 10.50 6.91
CA TRP A 72 15.99 10.97 8.08
C TRP A 72 15.65 9.84 9.07
N SER A 73 15.41 8.64 8.55
CA SER A 73 15.17 7.45 9.38
C SER A 73 16.44 7.07 10.15
N LEU A 74 17.61 7.07 9.50
CA LEU A 74 18.89 6.80 10.13
C LEU A 74 19.25 7.86 11.18
N THR A 75 19.09 9.14 10.86
CA THR A 75 19.35 10.24 11.81
C THR A 75 18.49 10.13 13.07
N SER A 76 17.22 9.75 12.92
CA SER A 76 16.31 9.59 14.08
C SER A 76 16.74 8.42 14.98
N ILE A 77 17.21 7.31 14.38
CA ILE A 77 17.72 6.14 15.12
C ILE A 77 18.98 6.53 15.91
N VAL A 78 19.93 7.20 15.25
CA VAL A 78 21.16 7.67 15.91
C VAL A 78 20.82 8.63 17.05
N GLY A 79 19.88 9.56 16.85
CA GLY A 79 19.41 10.48 17.88
C GLY A 79 18.91 9.76 19.12
N ILE A 80 18.05 8.76 18.96
CA ILE A 80 17.54 7.95 20.09
C ILE A 80 18.67 7.25 20.83
N ILE A 81 19.63 6.65 20.11
CA ILE A 81 20.78 5.98 20.73
C ILE A 81 21.60 6.97 21.56
N THR A 82 21.89 8.16 21.01
CA THR A 82 22.65 9.20 21.72
C THR A 82 21.94 9.69 22.98
N SER A 83 20.61 9.85 22.93
CA SER A 83 19.81 10.25 24.09
C SER A 83 19.83 9.18 25.19
N ILE A 84 19.72 7.90 24.83
CA ILE A 84 19.80 6.79 25.78
C ILE A 84 21.17 6.75 26.46
N ILE A 85 22.26 6.90 25.68
CA ILE A 85 23.62 6.93 26.22
C ILE A 85 23.80 8.11 27.19
N THR A 86 23.26 9.28 26.85
CA THR A 86 23.37 10.49 27.69
C THR A 86 22.68 10.31 29.03
N ILE A 87 21.48 9.72 29.04
CA ILE A 87 20.72 9.44 30.27
C ILE A 87 21.42 8.34 31.09
N TRP A 88 21.97 7.31 30.45
CA TRP A 88 22.70 6.26 31.14
C TRP A 88 23.97 6.78 31.80
N TYR A 89 24.72 7.63 31.10
CA TYR A 89 25.93 8.25 31.62
C TYR A 89 25.65 9.11 32.85
N SER A 90 24.56 9.90 32.84
CA SER A 90 24.19 10.77 33.97
C SER A 90 23.87 10.02 35.27
N GLN A 91 23.53 8.73 35.18
CA GLN A 91 23.22 7.89 36.35
C GLN A 91 24.45 7.16 36.90
N ASN A 92 25.46 6.92 36.06
CA ASN A 92 26.62 6.09 36.42
C ASN A 92 27.82 6.90 36.88
N GLU A 93 27.95 8.15 36.42
CA GLU A 93 29.06 9.00 36.84
C GLU A 93 28.66 9.89 38.02
N VAL A 94 29.57 10.06 38.98
CA VAL A 94 29.37 10.97 40.11
C VAL A 94 29.52 12.40 39.62
N MET A 95 28.40 13.06 39.35
CA MET A 95 28.34 14.44 38.86
C MET A 95 27.78 15.39 39.92
N SER A 96 27.97 16.71 39.72
CA SER A 96 27.24 17.70 40.52
C SER A 96 25.74 17.60 40.22
N LYS A 97 24.89 17.85 41.22
CA LYS A 97 23.43 17.73 41.07
C LYS A 97 22.88 18.63 39.96
N THR A 98 23.44 19.82 39.78
CA THR A 98 23.08 20.72 38.69
C THR A 98 23.39 20.13 37.32
N ALA A 99 24.57 19.49 37.14
CA ALA A 99 24.94 18.86 35.88
C ALA A 99 24.08 17.63 35.58
N GLU A 100 23.75 16.83 36.60
CA GLU A 100 22.85 15.67 36.49
C GLU A 100 21.48 16.08 35.91
N TYR A 101 20.82 17.10 36.47
CA TYR A 101 19.54 17.59 35.96
C TYR A 101 19.62 18.14 34.53
N ILE A 102 20.69 18.86 34.19
CA ILE A 102 20.89 19.42 32.85
C ILE A 102 21.02 18.29 31.82
N LEU A 103 21.84 17.28 32.09
CA LEU A 103 22.04 16.15 31.17
C LEU A 103 20.77 15.33 30.98
N ILE A 104 20.00 15.10 32.05
CA ILE A 104 18.71 14.38 31.95
C ILE A 104 17.71 15.17 31.10
N THR A 105 17.57 16.47 31.32
CA THR A 105 16.61 17.31 30.57
C THR A 105 17.00 17.42 29.08
N LEU A 106 18.29 17.53 28.76
CA LEU A 106 18.80 17.48 27.39
C LEU A 106 18.60 16.09 26.75
N GLY A 107 18.86 15.02 27.49
CA GLY A 107 18.62 13.65 27.02
C GLY A 107 17.14 13.39 26.69
N LEU A 108 16.22 13.84 27.55
CA LEU A 108 14.78 13.66 27.34
C LEU A 108 14.24 14.53 26.18
N SER A 109 14.69 15.77 26.07
CA SER A 109 14.26 16.65 24.97
C SER A 109 14.72 16.14 23.60
N THR A 110 15.97 15.70 23.50
CA THR A 110 16.52 15.08 22.28
C THR A 110 15.85 13.74 21.95
N LEU A 111 15.48 12.95 22.97
CA LEU A 111 14.73 11.72 22.79
C LEU A 111 13.34 11.99 22.21
N LEU A 112 12.59 12.93 22.79
CA LEU A 112 11.25 13.31 22.33
C LEU A 112 11.29 13.84 20.89
N ALA A 113 12.26 14.70 20.57
CA ALA A 113 12.45 15.21 19.21
C ALA A 113 12.77 14.08 18.21
N SER A 114 13.65 13.15 18.58
CA SER A 114 14.03 12.03 17.70
C SER A 114 12.87 11.03 17.51
N LEU A 115 12.07 10.79 18.55
CA LEU A 115 10.85 9.98 18.45
C LEU A 115 9.81 10.63 17.55
N PHE A 116 9.61 11.95 17.66
CA PHE A 116 8.71 12.68 16.78
C PHE A 116 9.13 12.56 15.30
N LEU A 117 10.43 12.75 15.01
CA LEU A 117 10.97 12.58 13.66
C LEU A 117 10.82 11.14 13.15
N MET A 118 11.07 10.14 13.99
CA MET A 118 10.87 8.74 13.65
C MET A 118 9.41 8.42 13.31
N ILE A 119 8.46 8.88 14.13
CA ILE A 119 7.02 8.67 13.90
C ILE A 119 6.59 9.33 12.59
N SER A 120 7.04 10.56 12.34
CA SER A 120 6.78 11.28 11.09
C SER A 120 7.34 10.52 9.88
N ALA A 121 8.59 10.04 9.96
CA ALA A 121 9.22 9.25 8.90
C ALA A 121 8.44 7.94 8.63
N ILE A 122 8.03 7.22 9.67
CA ILE A 122 7.19 6.00 9.55
C ILE A 122 5.85 6.33 8.89
N TYR A 123 5.20 7.43 9.27
CA TYR A 123 3.92 7.83 8.70
C TYR A 123 4.03 8.12 7.19
N ILE A 124 5.04 8.89 6.79
CA ILE A 124 5.31 9.20 5.37
C ILE A 124 5.63 7.92 4.59
N ASN A 125 6.49 7.06 5.14
CA ASN A 125 6.86 5.79 4.51
C ASN A 125 5.65 4.87 4.37
N LYS A 126 4.79 4.79 5.39
CA LYS A 126 3.54 4.02 5.35
C LYS A 126 2.61 4.50 4.22
N ALA A 127 2.46 5.81 4.06
CA ALA A 127 1.64 6.37 2.98
C ALA A 127 2.20 6.01 1.59
N ARG A 128 3.52 6.09 1.41
CA ARG A 128 4.19 5.74 0.15
C ARG A 128 4.14 4.24 -0.15
N ILE A 129 4.38 3.38 0.84
CA ILE A 129 4.26 1.92 0.72
C ILE A 129 2.82 1.54 0.34
N LYS A 130 1.81 2.18 0.93
CA LYS A 130 0.41 1.94 0.56
C LYS A 130 0.12 2.32 -0.90
N GLY A 131 0.69 3.43 -1.39
CA GLY A 131 0.64 3.81 -2.80
C GLY A 131 1.31 2.78 -3.70
N TYR A 132 2.52 2.36 -3.34
CA TYR A 132 3.27 1.32 -4.02
C TYR A 132 2.51 0.00 -4.16
N ILE A 133 1.90 -0.49 -3.07
CA ILE A 133 1.08 -1.72 -3.09
C ILE A 133 -0.09 -1.57 -4.06
N ARG A 134 -0.72 -0.39 -4.14
CA ARG A 134 -1.84 -0.13 -5.06
C ARG A 134 -1.41 -0.20 -6.52
N GLU A 135 -0.22 0.29 -6.85
CA GLU A 135 0.34 0.24 -8.21
C GLU A 135 0.72 -1.19 -8.65
N ASN A 136 1.11 -2.04 -7.68
CA ASN A 136 1.45 -3.45 -7.92
C ASN A 136 0.27 -4.43 -7.77
N GLN A 137 -0.95 -3.91 -7.66
CA GLN A 137 -2.18 -4.70 -7.73
C GLN A 137 -2.80 -4.63 -9.13
N ILE A 138 -3.34 -5.76 -9.58
CA ILE A 138 -4.24 -5.86 -10.73
C ILE A 138 -5.64 -6.17 -10.23
N TRP A 139 -6.64 -5.60 -10.89
CA TRP A 139 -8.04 -5.94 -10.67
C TRP A 139 -8.39 -7.06 -11.65
N ARG A 140 -8.96 -8.16 -11.14
CA ARG A 140 -9.57 -9.19 -11.96
C ARG A 140 -11.06 -9.26 -11.70
N ILE A 141 -11.81 -9.56 -12.75
CA ILE A 141 -13.26 -9.72 -12.65
C ILE A 141 -13.55 -11.17 -12.26
N CYS A 142 -14.42 -11.37 -11.27
CA CYS A 142 -14.87 -12.70 -10.88
C CYS A 142 -15.94 -13.19 -11.84
N GLU A 143 -15.87 -14.48 -12.14
CA GLU A 143 -16.96 -15.18 -12.78
C GLU A 143 -18.13 -15.31 -11.79
N SER A 144 -19.33 -14.91 -12.22
CA SER A 144 -20.54 -15.24 -11.50
C SER A 144 -20.79 -16.72 -11.73
N THR A 145 -20.68 -17.55 -10.70
CA THR A 145 -21.13 -18.94 -10.74
C THR A 145 -22.58 -18.93 -11.19
N ILE A 146 -22.83 -19.35 -12.42
CA ILE A 146 -24.17 -19.72 -12.86
C ILE A 146 -24.42 -20.99 -12.07
N ASP A 147 -25.28 -20.91 -11.04
CA ASP A 147 -25.70 -22.11 -10.31
C ASP A 147 -26.30 -23.08 -11.35
N GLU A 148 -25.53 -24.08 -11.75
CA GLU A 148 -26.04 -25.32 -12.32
C GLU A 148 -26.88 -25.99 -11.23
N LYS A 149 -28.14 -25.58 -11.13
CA LYS A 149 -29.18 -26.49 -10.68
C LYS A 149 -29.81 -27.10 -11.93
N VAL A 150 -29.19 -28.20 -12.35
CA VAL A 150 -29.83 -29.27 -13.12
C VAL A 150 -30.96 -29.85 -12.29
#